data_AF-A0A7V1KZP9-F1
#
_entry.id   AF-A0A7V1KZP9-F1
#
_cell.length_a   1.000
_cell.length_b   1.000
_cell.length_c   1.000
_cell.angle_alpha   90.00
_cell.angle_beta   90.00
_cell.angle_gamma   90.00
#
_symmetry.space_group_name_H-M   'P 1'
#
loop_
_entity.id
_entity.type
_entity.pdbx_description
1 polymer ?
#
loop_
_entity_poly.entity_id
_entity_poly.type
_entity_poly.pdbx_seq_one_letter_code
_entity_poly.pdbx_strand_id
1 'polypeptide(L)'
;MIRKAQALLITVAILSVLAIIGFSLLLLSLYEVRYSRTYLDNVKAQYLAEAGLTLGRELLSQDKKENFSDSLEELFYTQLKGEDLDLDKDGVKESRYFEVKDSTGKLYGRFGVQILDEASKLNLNYCGEGSFRYGLDFSELNINSLFSFLGISKRASLIELRRGPDGKPGLKDYDDDSDNLILISNGIDN
;
A
#
# COMPACT_ATOMS: atom_id res chain seq x y z
N MET A 1 32.60 -67.31 2.84
CA MET A 1 31.38 -66.57 2.42
C MET A 1 31.05 -65.40 3.34
N ILE A 2 31.05 -65.56 4.67
CA ILE A 2 30.63 -64.54 5.66
C ILE A 2 31.35 -63.18 5.49
N ARG A 3 32.67 -63.16 5.28
CA ARG A 3 33.43 -61.91 5.08
C ARG A 3 33.03 -61.12 3.83
N LYS A 4 32.64 -61.80 2.75
CA LYS A 4 32.17 -61.15 1.51
C LYS A 4 30.78 -60.54 1.71
N ALA A 5 29.91 -61.21 2.47
CA ALA A 5 28.59 -60.68 2.84
C ALA A 5 28.71 -59.46 3.76
N GLN A 6 29.61 -59.48 4.74
CA GLN A 6 29.89 -58.33 5.62
C GLN A 6 30.42 -57.12 4.84
N ALA A 7 31.37 -57.33 3.91
CA ALA A 7 31.88 -56.27 3.06
C ALA A 7 30.77 -55.65 2.19
N LEU A 8 29.93 -56.48 1.55
CA LEU A 8 28.79 -56.03 0.76
C LEU A 8 27.82 -55.15 1.58
N LEU A 9 27.51 -55.58 2.81
CA LEU A 9 26.57 -54.89 3.70
C LEU A 9 27.09 -53.50 4.09
N ILE A 10 28.39 -53.39 4.41
CA ILE A 10 29.04 -52.11 4.70
C ILE A 10 29.01 -51.19 3.46
N THR A 11 29.31 -51.72 2.27
CA THR A 11 29.28 -50.93 1.03
C THR A 11 27.89 -50.40 0.73
N VAL A 12 26.85 -51.22 0.88
CA VAL A 12 25.45 -50.80 0.69
C VAL A 12 25.06 -49.75 1.73
N ALA A 13 25.46 -49.90 2.98
CA ALA A 13 25.21 -48.90 4.02
C ALA A 13 25.84 -47.55 3.69
N ILE A 14 27.11 -47.53 3.27
CA ILE A 14 27.83 -46.31 2.87
C ILE A 14 27.16 -45.67 1.64
N LEU A 15 26.82 -46.47 0.62
CA LEU A 15 26.13 -45.98 -0.58
C LEU A 15 24.74 -45.41 -0.25
N SER A 16 24.01 -46.02 0.68
CA SER A 16 22.70 -45.54 1.11
C SER A 16 22.82 -44.18 1.79
N VAL A 17 23.81 -44.00 2.67
CA VAL A 17 24.08 -42.72 3.33
C VAL A 17 24.48 -41.66 2.31
N LEU A 18 25.37 -41.99 1.37
CA LEU A 18 25.78 -41.08 0.28
C LEU A 18 24.60 -40.70 -0.62
N ALA A 19 23.72 -41.65 -0.93
CA ALA A 19 22.52 -41.38 -1.73
C ALA A 19 21.56 -40.43 -1.00
N ILE A 20 21.33 -40.61 0.30
CA ILE A 20 20.47 -39.73 1.10
C ILE A 20 21.06 -38.32 1.15
N ILE A 21 22.37 -38.19 1.39
CA ILE A 21 23.06 -36.89 1.42
C ILE A 21 22.98 -36.23 0.05
N GLY A 22 23.31 -36.96 -1.02
CA GLY A 22 23.27 -36.45 -2.39
C GLY A 22 21.87 -35.98 -2.79
N PHE A 23 20.83 -36.76 -2.45
CA PHE A 23 19.45 -36.39 -2.71
C PHE A 23 19.03 -35.14 -1.91
N SER A 24 19.44 -35.03 -0.65
CA SER A 24 19.16 -33.87 0.19
C SER A 24 19.80 -32.59 -0.35
N LEU A 25 21.06 -32.66 -0.79
CA LEU A 25 21.77 -31.54 -1.40
C LEU A 25 21.13 -31.11 -2.73
N LEU A 26 20.68 -32.06 -3.54
CA LEU A 26 19.96 -31.78 -4.77
C LEU A 26 18.66 -31.02 -4.48
N LEU A 27 17.87 -31.48 -3.50
CA LEU A 27 16.65 -30.77 -3.10
C LEU A 27 16.94 -29.36 -2.60
N LEU A 28 17.96 -29.19 -1.74
CA LEU A 28 18.35 -27.89 -1.23
C LEU A 28 18.71 -26.93 -2.36
N SER A 29 19.54 -27.37 -3.31
CA SER A 29 19.95 -26.56 -4.46
C SER A 29 18.76 -26.14 -5.32
N LEU A 30 17.79 -27.03 -5.55
CA LEU A 30 16.57 -26.70 -6.28
C LEU A 30 15.75 -25.63 -5.56
N TYR A 31 15.64 -25.71 -4.23
CA TYR A 31 14.97 -24.69 -3.44
C TYR A 31 15.72 -23.36 -3.48
N GLU A 32 17.04 -23.35 -3.30
CA GLU A 32 17.87 -22.15 -3.33
C GLU A 32 17.76 -21.40 -4.67
N VAL A 33 17.77 -22.12 -5.80
CA VAL A 33 17.57 -21.50 -7.12
C VAL A 33 16.20 -20.84 -7.21
N ARG A 34 15.15 -21.48 -6.68
CA ARG A 34 13.79 -20.93 -6.69
C ARG A 34 13.70 -19.67 -5.82
N TYR A 35 14.21 -19.74 -4.58
CA TYR A 35 14.22 -18.60 -3.67
C TYR A 35 15.04 -17.44 -4.21
N SER A 36 16.21 -17.71 -4.80
CA SER A 36 17.07 -16.68 -5.39
C SER A 36 16.37 -15.97 -6.55
N ARG A 37 15.66 -16.71 -7.42
CA ARG A 37 14.88 -16.11 -8.51
C ARG A 37 13.76 -15.23 -7.98
N THR A 38 12.96 -15.73 -7.04
CA THR A 38 11.88 -14.94 -6.42
C THR A 38 12.41 -13.71 -5.70
N TYR A 39 13.54 -13.83 -5.01
CA TYR A 39 14.19 -12.69 -4.36
C TYR A 39 14.61 -11.63 -5.39
N LEU A 40 15.26 -12.03 -6.49
CA LEU A 40 15.64 -11.12 -7.56
C LEU A 40 14.42 -10.46 -8.23
N ASP A 41 13.34 -11.21 -8.46
CA ASP A 41 12.10 -10.68 -9.03
C ASP A 41 11.44 -9.66 -8.08
N ASN A 42 11.46 -9.91 -6.78
CA ASN A 42 10.93 -8.98 -5.78
C ASN A 42 11.77 -7.70 -5.69
N VAL A 43 13.09 -7.82 -5.65
CA VAL A 43 14.00 -6.66 -5.65
C VAL A 43 13.78 -5.83 -6.91
N LYS A 44 13.66 -6.49 -8.06
CA LYS A 44 13.33 -5.83 -9.32
C LYS A 44 11.99 -5.10 -9.27
N ALA A 45 10.94 -5.75 -8.76
CA ALA A 45 9.62 -5.13 -8.61
C ALA A 45 9.66 -3.93 -7.67
N GLN A 46 10.42 -4.01 -6.57
CA GLN A 46 10.61 -2.91 -5.63
C GLN A 46 11.27 -1.70 -6.29
N TYR A 47 12.35 -1.89 -7.05
CA TYR A 47 13.00 -0.80 -7.77
C TYR A 47 12.10 -0.19 -8.86
N LEU A 48 11.29 -1.01 -9.54
CA LEU A 48 10.31 -0.50 -10.51
C LEU A 48 9.21 0.33 -9.82
N ALA A 49 8.74 -0.10 -8.64
CA ALA A 49 7.78 0.67 -7.84
C ALA A 49 8.39 1.98 -7.33
N GLU A 50 9.65 1.96 -6.89
CA GLU A 50 10.37 3.15 -6.44
C GLU A 50 10.62 4.15 -7.59
N ALA A 51 10.88 3.66 -8.81
CA ALA A 51 10.93 4.48 -10.01
C ALA A 51 9.57 5.16 -10.28
N GLY A 52 8.46 4.43 -10.13
CA GLY A 52 7.12 4.99 -10.24
C GLY A 52 6.82 6.05 -9.18
N LEU A 53 7.19 5.81 -7.92
CA LEU A 53 7.06 6.79 -6.84
C LEU A 53 7.91 8.05 -7.12
N THR A 54 9.13 7.88 -7.62
CA THR A 54 10.02 8.99 -7.95
C THR A 54 9.44 9.82 -9.09
N LEU A 55 8.95 9.18 -10.15
CA LEU A 55 8.27 9.85 -11.25
C LEU A 55 7.06 10.65 -10.74
N GLY A 56 6.18 10.03 -9.95
CA GLY A 56 5.00 10.70 -9.42
C GLY A 56 5.34 11.91 -8.55
N ARG A 57 6.36 11.79 -7.68
CA ARG A 57 6.83 12.91 -6.85
C ARG A 57 7.40 14.05 -7.68
N GLU A 58 8.16 13.74 -8.73
CA GLU A 58 8.74 14.79 -9.59
C GLU A 58 7.65 15.51 -10.37
N LEU A 59 6.64 14.79 -10.88
CA LEU A 59 5.49 15.40 -11.56
C LEU A 59 4.72 16.35 -10.65
N LEU A 60 4.43 15.93 -9.41
CA LEU A 60 3.76 16.79 -8.42
C LEU A 60 4.63 17.98 -7.98
N SER A 61 5.94 17.77 -7.84
CA SER A 61 6.91 18.82 -7.49
C SER A 61 7.04 19.87 -8.60
N GLN A 62 7.00 19.43 -9.85
CA GLN A 62 6.97 20.31 -11.01
C GLN A 62 5.65 21.09 -11.06
N ASP A 63 4.53 20.37 -10.94
CA ASP A 63 3.19 20.95 -11.01
C ASP A 63 2.98 22.04 -9.95
N LYS A 64 3.36 21.77 -8.70
CA LYS A 64 3.32 22.73 -7.59
C LYS A 64 4.06 24.06 -7.87
N LYS A 65 5.06 24.06 -8.75
CA LYS A 65 5.78 25.30 -9.14
C LYS A 65 5.05 26.08 -10.22
N GLU A 66 4.27 25.40 -11.05
CA GLU A 66 3.61 25.95 -12.24
C GLU A 66 2.15 26.33 -11.97
N ASN A 67 1.46 25.60 -11.08
CA ASN A 67 0.04 25.74 -10.79
C ASN A 67 -0.23 26.08 -9.32
N PHE A 68 -1.33 26.81 -9.09
CA PHE A 68 -1.78 27.22 -7.75
C PHE A 68 -2.88 26.31 -7.17
N SER A 69 -3.53 25.52 -8.02
CA SER A 69 -4.64 24.65 -7.69
C SER A 69 -4.47 23.34 -8.44
N ASP A 70 -4.96 22.24 -7.85
CA ASP A 70 -4.85 20.90 -8.44
C ASP A 70 -6.12 20.54 -9.24
N SER A 71 -5.95 19.96 -10.42
CA SER A 71 -7.05 19.54 -11.29
C SER A 71 -6.67 18.33 -12.16
N LEU A 72 -7.68 17.61 -12.67
CA LEU A 72 -7.47 16.45 -13.55
C LEU A 72 -7.01 16.83 -14.97
N GLU A 73 -6.77 18.11 -15.25
CA GLU A 73 -6.26 18.58 -16.55
C GLU A 73 -4.74 18.80 -16.53
N GLU A 74 -4.11 18.64 -15.38
CA GLU A 74 -2.70 18.98 -15.15
C GLU A 74 -1.71 17.88 -15.59
N LEU A 75 -0.44 18.25 -15.55
CA LEU A 75 0.66 17.45 -16.09
C LEU A 75 0.77 16.09 -15.40
N PHE A 76 0.62 16.07 -14.07
CA PHE A 76 0.74 14.85 -13.27
C PHE A 76 -0.35 13.82 -13.61
N TYR A 77 -1.53 14.27 -14.06
CA TYR A 77 -2.61 13.37 -14.48
C TYR A 77 -2.49 13.00 -15.95
N THR A 78 -2.33 14.00 -16.82
CA THR A 78 -2.31 13.81 -18.27
C THR A 78 -1.10 13.01 -18.77
N GLN A 79 0.07 13.15 -18.16
CA GLN A 79 1.25 12.36 -18.54
C GLN A 79 1.19 10.91 -18.09
N LEU A 80 0.42 10.60 -17.05
CA LEU A 80 0.28 9.24 -16.54
C LEU A 80 -0.86 8.49 -17.23
N LYS A 81 -1.84 9.24 -17.75
CA LYS A 81 -3.03 8.70 -18.40
C LYS A 81 -2.71 7.78 -19.58
N GLY A 82 -3.38 6.63 -19.64
CA GLY A 82 -3.29 5.69 -20.76
C GLY A 82 -4.35 4.59 -20.69
N GLU A 83 -4.31 3.68 -21.66
CA GLU A 83 -5.26 2.56 -21.78
C GLU A 83 -4.56 1.19 -21.59
N ASP A 84 -3.38 1.18 -20.99
CA ASP A 84 -2.59 -0.04 -20.84
C ASP A 84 -2.94 -0.82 -19.57
N LEU A 85 -3.19 -0.08 -18.48
CA LEU A 85 -3.27 -0.57 -17.11
C LEU A 85 -4.53 -0.06 -16.40
N ASP A 86 -5.19 -1.01 -15.74
CA ASP A 86 -6.22 -0.82 -14.71
C ASP A 86 -5.52 -1.02 -13.36
N LEU A 87 -5.23 0.07 -12.64
CA LEU A 87 -4.40 0.01 -11.42
C LEU A 87 -5.24 -0.24 -10.16
N ASP A 88 -6.47 0.28 -10.12
CA ASP A 88 -7.38 0.13 -8.98
C ASP A 88 -8.37 -1.05 -9.11
N LYS A 89 -8.39 -1.71 -10.29
CA LYS A 89 -9.19 -2.89 -10.63
C LYS A 89 -10.69 -2.62 -10.69
N ASP A 90 -11.08 -1.39 -11.05
CA ASP A 90 -12.48 -1.03 -11.25
C ASP A 90 -13.04 -1.45 -12.64
N GLY A 91 -12.18 -1.96 -13.52
CA GLY A 91 -12.52 -2.41 -14.87
C GLY A 91 -12.31 -1.35 -15.96
N VAL A 92 -11.90 -0.13 -15.58
CA VAL A 92 -11.44 0.93 -16.47
C VAL A 92 -9.92 0.88 -16.55
N LYS A 93 -9.34 1.33 -17.66
CA LYS A 93 -7.90 1.51 -17.78
C LYS A 93 -7.59 2.99 -17.87
N GLU A 94 -6.71 3.45 -17.01
CA GLU A 94 -6.44 4.87 -16.81
C GLU A 94 -4.94 5.18 -16.73
N SER A 95 -4.07 4.18 -16.79
CA SER A 95 -2.62 4.38 -16.75
C SER A 95 -1.90 3.74 -17.94
N ARG A 96 -0.74 4.31 -18.29
CA ARG A 96 0.17 3.76 -19.31
C ARG A 96 1.36 3.04 -18.71
N TYR A 97 2.00 2.16 -19.48
CA TYR A 97 3.28 1.58 -19.08
C TYR A 97 4.46 2.53 -19.34
N PHE A 98 5.36 2.62 -18.37
CA PHE A 98 6.68 3.20 -18.49
C PHE A 98 7.72 2.08 -18.58
N GLU A 99 8.50 2.07 -19.66
CA GLU A 99 9.54 1.07 -19.87
C GLU A 99 10.85 1.46 -19.20
N VAL A 100 11.39 0.57 -18.37
CA VAL A 100 12.75 0.67 -17.82
C VAL A 100 13.64 -0.25 -18.64
N LYS A 101 14.71 0.31 -19.18
CA LYS A 101 15.72 -0.42 -19.95
C LYS A 101 17.01 -0.53 -19.15
N ASP A 102 17.74 -1.61 -19.32
CA ASP A 102 19.07 -1.77 -18.73
C ASP A 102 20.12 -0.93 -19.48
N SER A 103 21.37 -0.97 -19.00
CA SER A 103 22.50 -0.27 -19.62
C SER A 103 22.81 -0.71 -21.05
N THR A 104 22.28 -1.86 -21.49
CA THR A 104 22.42 -2.38 -22.86
C THR A 104 21.25 -2.00 -23.77
N GLY A 105 20.23 -1.32 -23.21
CA GLY A 105 19.01 -0.94 -23.92
C GLY A 105 17.95 -2.03 -23.97
N LYS A 106 18.15 -3.18 -23.32
CA LYS A 106 17.16 -4.26 -23.24
C LYS A 106 16.10 -3.91 -22.21
N LEU A 107 14.85 -4.29 -22.47
CA LEU A 107 13.74 -4.11 -21.53
C LEU A 107 14.06 -4.82 -20.21
N TYR A 108 14.28 -4.02 -19.17
CA TYR A 108 14.47 -4.48 -17.81
C TYR A 108 13.11 -4.75 -17.18
N GLY A 109 12.16 -3.82 -17.27
CA GLY A 109 10.81 -3.99 -16.75
C GLY A 109 9.87 -2.88 -17.17
N ARG A 110 8.63 -2.93 -16.68
CA ARG A 110 7.62 -1.89 -16.89
C ARG A 110 6.93 -1.59 -15.58
N PHE A 111 6.52 -0.34 -15.40
CA PHE A 111 5.69 0.08 -14.27
C PHE A 111 4.59 1.03 -14.76
N GLY A 112 3.50 1.10 -14.00
CA GLY A 112 2.42 2.07 -14.17
C GLY A 112 2.33 2.95 -12.94
N VAL A 113 1.83 4.17 -13.11
CA VAL A 113 1.60 5.11 -12.00
C VAL A 113 0.22 5.71 -12.15
N GLN A 114 -0.51 5.81 -11.04
CA GLN A 114 -1.75 6.54 -10.90
C GLN A 114 -1.60 7.45 -9.68
N ILE A 115 -1.98 8.70 -9.83
CA ILE A 115 -2.03 9.66 -8.74
C ILE A 115 -3.49 10.00 -8.53
N LEU A 116 -3.94 9.85 -7.29
CA LEU A 116 -5.30 10.14 -6.88
C LEU A 116 -5.26 11.27 -5.85
N ASP A 117 -6.16 12.23 -6.02
CA ASP A 117 -6.38 13.24 -5.00
C ASP A 117 -7.26 12.65 -3.89
N GLU A 118 -6.67 12.37 -2.73
CA GLU A 118 -7.40 11.88 -1.56
C GLU A 118 -8.34 12.96 -0.96
N ALA A 119 -8.09 14.25 -1.21
CA ALA A 119 -8.97 15.34 -0.76
C ALA A 119 -10.29 15.38 -1.53
N SER A 120 -10.36 14.77 -2.72
CA SER A 120 -11.60 14.60 -3.48
C SER A 120 -12.59 13.61 -2.84
N LYS A 121 -12.15 12.85 -1.82
CA LYS A 121 -12.96 11.86 -1.10
C LYS A 121 -13.47 12.41 0.21
N LEU A 122 -14.60 11.87 0.68
CA LEU A 122 -15.13 12.19 2.00
C LEU A 122 -14.15 11.75 3.10
N ASN A 123 -13.59 12.71 3.82
CA ASN A 123 -12.66 12.43 4.89
C ASN A 123 -13.39 12.01 6.17
N LEU A 124 -13.39 10.70 6.44
CA LEU A 124 -14.04 10.11 7.61
C LEU A 124 -13.47 10.59 8.95
N ASN A 125 -12.30 11.24 8.96
CA ASN A 125 -11.72 11.90 10.14
C ASN A 125 -12.45 13.21 10.52
N TYR A 126 -13.39 13.70 9.73
CA TYR A 126 -14.27 14.84 10.10
C TYR A 126 -15.73 14.44 10.32
N CYS A 127 -16.04 13.13 10.35
CA CYS A 127 -17.38 12.63 10.66
C CYS A 127 -17.73 12.72 12.15
N GLY A 128 -18.95 13.14 12.47
CA GLY A 128 -19.47 13.21 13.84
C GLY A 128 -21.01 13.06 13.93
N GLU A 129 -21.53 13.09 15.15
CA GLU A 129 -22.96 13.16 15.45
C GLU A 129 -23.26 14.51 16.11
N GLY A 130 -24.18 15.33 15.57
CA GLY A 130 -24.54 16.60 16.19
C GLY A 130 -24.88 17.72 15.20
N SER A 131 -24.76 18.97 15.67
CA SER A 131 -25.07 20.19 14.89
C SER A 131 -23.86 20.68 14.10
N PHE A 132 -23.94 20.57 12.78
CA PHE A 132 -22.97 21.00 11.77
C PHE A 132 -22.86 22.53 11.74
N ARG A 133 -21.64 23.08 11.90
CA ARG A 133 -21.38 24.53 11.79
C ARG A 133 -20.60 24.88 10.52
N TYR A 134 -19.44 25.53 10.65
CA TYR A 134 -18.79 26.34 9.61
C TYR A 134 -17.78 25.59 8.72
N GLY A 135 -17.64 24.28 8.84
CA GLY A 135 -16.62 23.56 8.07
C GLY A 135 -15.20 23.72 8.63
N LEU A 136 -15.07 23.75 9.97
CA LEU A 136 -13.80 23.94 10.67
C LEU A 136 -13.62 22.99 11.87
N ASP A 137 -14.47 21.96 12.06
CA ASP A 137 -14.47 21.15 13.30
C ASP A 137 -14.77 19.65 13.10
N PHE A 138 -14.57 18.86 14.16
CA PHE A 138 -14.85 17.41 14.22
C PHE A 138 -16.34 17.09 14.23
N SER A 139 -17.10 17.61 13.26
CA SER A 139 -18.48 17.21 13.02
C SER A 139 -19.04 17.69 11.68
N GLU A 140 -18.20 17.86 10.65
CA GLU A 140 -18.63 18.40 9.35
C GLU A 140 -19.46 17.42 8.52
N LEU A 141 -19.10 16.14 8.60
CA LEU A 141 -19.79 15.11 7.84
C LEU A 141 -20.83 14.43 8.72
N ASN A 142 -22.09 14.63 8.38
CA ASN A 142 -23.20 13.92 8.97
C ASN A 142 -23.13 12.43 8.58
N ILE A 143 -22.51 11.66 9.46
CA ILE A 143 -22.32 10.23 9.23
C ILE A 143 -23.66 9.49 9.15
N ASN A 144 -24.71 9.96 9.84
CA ASN A 144 -26.04 9.37 9.73
C ASN A 144 -26.64 9.57 8.34
N SER A 145 -26.52 10.77 7.76
CA SER A 145 -26.98 11.05 6.40
C SER A 145 -26.17 10.28 5.35
N LEU A 146 -24.85 10.24 5.50
CA LEU A 146 -23.96 9.49 4.60
C LEU A 146 -24.27 7.99 4.62
N PHE A 147 -24.39 7.40 5.82
CA PHE A 147 -24.63 5.96 5.95
C PHE A 147 -26.04 5.60 5.53
N SER A 148 -27.03 6.48 5.78
CA SER A 148 -28.38 6.31 5.23
C SER A 148 -28.39 6.34 3.71
N PHE A 149 -27.63 7.26 3.09
CA PHE A 149 -27.49 7.34 1.64
C PHE A 149 -26.84 6.08 1.05
N LEU A 150 -25.80 5.56 1.72
CA LEU A 150 -25.09 4.34 1.30
C LEU A 150 -25.80 3.04 1.70
N GLY A 151 -26.92 3.10 2.44
CA GLY A 151 -27.64 1.91 2.92
C GLY A 151 -26.87 1.11 3.99
N ILE A 152 -25.93 1.72 4.71
CA ILE A 152 -25.07 1.06 5.71
C ILE A 152 -25.71 1.19 7.10
N SER A 153 -25.93 0.07 7.78
CA SER A 153 -26.58 0.02 9.10
C SER A 153 -25.60 0.11 10.30
N LYS A 154 -24.29 -0.12 10.09
CA LYS A 154 -23.26 -0.13 11.15
C LYS A 154 -22.68 1.27 11.45
N ARG A 155 -23.54 2.19 11.86
CA ARG A 155 -23.21 3.61 12.13
C ARG A 155 -22.41 3.85 13.42
N ALA A 156 -22.81 3.19 14.51
CA ALA A 156 -22.31 3.50 15.87
C ALA A 156 -20.83 3.16 16.05
N SER A 157 -20.37 2.07 15.43
CA SER A 157 -19.02 1.55 15.64
C SER A 157 -17.91 2.46 15.12
N LEU A 158 -18.15 3.31 14.11
CA LEU A 158 -17.11 4.22 13.61
C LEU A 158 -16.89 5.39 14.58
N ILE A 159 -17.97 5.97 15.09
CA ILE A 159 -17.91 7.07 16.06
C ILE A 159 -17.34 6.56 17.39
N GLU A 160 -17.78 5.39 17.86
CA GLU A 160 -17.24 4.73 19.05
C GLU A 160 -15.75 4.42 18.90
N LEU A 161 -15.31 3.90 17.75
CA LEU A 161 -13.90 3.63 17.48
C LEU A 161 -13.04 4.90 17.56
N ARG A 162 -13.56 6.02 17.06
CA ARG A 162 -12.85 7.30 17.04
C ARG A 162 -12.80 7.99 18.39
N ARG A 163 -13.87 7.88 19.17
CA ARG A 163 -13.99 8.48 20.51
C ARG A 163 -13.29 7.68 21.60
N GLY A 164 -12.75 6.51 21.28
CA GLY A 164 -12.06 5.67 22.25
C GLY A 164 -12.94 5.21 23.43
N PRO A 165 -12.33 4.59 24.44
CA PRO A 165 -13.05 4.04 25.60
C PRO A 165 -13.74 5.10 26.48
N ASP A 166 -13.27 6.34 26.46
CA ASP A 166 -13.81 7.46 27.24
C ASP A 166 -14.94 8.20 26.51
N GLY A 167 -15.21 7.86 25.25
CA GLY A 167 -16.37 8.34 24.51
C GLY A 167 -16.27 9.82 24.13
N LYS A 168 -15.06 10.40 24.12
CA LYS A 168 -14.81 11.82 23.83
C LYS A 168 -13.87 11.97 22.62
N PRO A 169 -13.98 13.06 21.84
CA PRO A 169 -12.92 13.44 20.89
C PRO A 169 -11.62 13.77 21.65
N GLY A 170 -10.47 13.29 21.15
CA GLY A 170 -9.14 13.51 21.73
C GLY A 170 -8.97 13.06 23.20
N LEU A 171 -7.98 13.61 23.90
CA LEU A 171 -7.79 13.33 25.34
C LEU A 171 -8.63 14.32 26.16
N LYS A 172 -9.51 13.79 27.01
CA LYS A 172 -10.34 14.61 27.90
C LYS A 172 -9.50 15.63 28.70
N ASP A 173 -9.88 16.91 28.59
CA ASP A 173 -9.32 18.05 29.33
C ASP A 173 -7.82 18.34 28.97
N TYR A 174 -7.39 18.08 27.73
CA TYR A 174 -6.02 18.29 27.24
C TYR A 174 -5.94 18.71 25.77
N ASP A 175 -5.48 19.95 25.55
CA ASP A 175 -5.25 20.63 24.26
C ASP A 175 -4.18 19.91 23.43
N ASP A 176 -4.60 18.96 22.60
CA ASP A 176 -3.71 18.05 21.90
C ASP A 176 -3.14 18.60 20.60
N ASP A 177 -3.78 19.62 20.01
CA ASP A 177 -3.33 20.32 18.80
C ASP A 177 -3.00 21.82 18.99
N SER A 178 -3.13 22.34 20.23
CA SER A 178 -2.76 23.71 20.61
C SER A 178 -3.57 24.82 19.92
N ASP A 179 -4.81 24.55 19.51
CA ASP A 179 -5.67 25.49 18.77
C ASP A 179 -6.79 26.14 19.62
N ASN A 180 -6.79 25.85 20.92
CA ASN A 180 -7.81 26.18 21.92
C ASN A 180 -8.26 27.66 21.94
N LEU A 181 -7.39 28.60 21.55
CA LEU A 181 -7.70 30.03 21.43
C LEU A 181 -8.86 30.34 20.45
N ILE A 182 -9.16 29.44 19.50
CA ILE A 182 -10.19 29.63 18.46
C ILE A 182 -11.41 28.74 18.71
N LEU A 183 -11.24 27.53 19.26
CA LEU A 183 -12.29 26.50 19.31
C LEU A 183 -13.02 26.35 20.66
N ILE A 184 -12.64 27.07 21.72
CA ILE A 184 -13.26 27.02 23.07
C ILE A 184 -14.80 27.15 23.11
N SER A 185 -15.41 27.73 22.07
CA SER A 185 -16.84 28.01 21.99
C SER A 185 -17.71 26.88 21.44
N ASN A 186 -17.13 25.81 20.89
CA ASN A 186 -17.90 24.71 20.27
C ASN A 186 -17.94 23.43 21.13
N GLY A 187 -17.27 23.42 22.30
CA GLY A 187 -17.29 22.29 23.23
C GLY A 187 -16.49 21.07 22.75
N ILE A 188 -15.71 21.23 21.69
CA ILE A 188 -14.66 20.32 21.26
C ILE A 188 -13.37 20.95 21.80
N ASP A 189 -13.11 20.68 23.06
CA ASP A 189 -11.84 20.98 23.73
C ASP A 189 -11.23 19.59 23.99
N ASN A 190 -10.58 19.07 22.95
CA ASN A 190 -9.39 18.26 23.14
C ASN A 190 -8.25 19.24 23.13
#